data_AF-A0A349SQF7-F1
#
_entry.id   AF-A0A349SQF7-F1
#
_cell.length_a   1.000
_cell.length_b   1.000
_cell.length_c   1.000
_cell.angle_alpha   90.00
_cell.angle_beta   90.00
_cell.angle_gamma   90.00
#
_symmetry.space_group_name_H-M   'P 1'
#
loop_
_entity.id
_entity.type
_entity.pdbx_description
1 polymer ?
#
loop_
_entity_poly.entity_id
_entity_poly.type
_entity_poly.pdbx_seq_one_letter_code
_entity_poly.pdbx_strand_id
1 'polypeptide(L)'
;KFPVQGITVTDPAGCQCGDVLKGLIRPWQCKQFGEQCTPQTPMGALMVSSEGACAAYYQYSDVQELKIKRAQATEAKSNQGAMV
;
A
#
# COMPACT_ATOMS: atom_id res chain seq x y z
N LYS A 1 -1.34 21.61 -32.07
CA LYS A 1 -0.86 20.45 -31.27
C LYS A 1 -0.15 21.01 -30.04
N PHE A 2 -0.49 20.53 -28.85
CA PHE A 2 0.17 20.97 -27.63
C PHE A 2 1.46 20.16 -27.40
N PRO A 3 2.61 20.80 -27.19
CA PRO A 3 3.85 20.09 -26.86
C PRO A 3 3.78 19.63 -25.39
N VAL A 4 3.41 18.38 -25.17
CA VAL A 4 3.41 17.78 -23.83
C VAL A 4 4.73 17.03 -23.65
N GLN A 5 5.52 17.45 -22.67
CA GLN A 5 6.78 16.80 -22.32
C GLN A 5 6.50 15.52 -21.53
N GLY A 6 7.20 14.43 -21.86
CA GLY A 6 7.06 13.14 -21.18
C GLY A 6 7.73 13.14 -19.81
N ILE A 7 7.10 13.80 -18.83
CA ILE A 7 7.61 13.86 -17.45
C ILE A 7 7.20 12.57 -16.73
N THR A 8 8.17 11.91 -16.11
CA THR A 8 7.93 10.75 -15.23
C THR A 8 7.78 11.22 -13.79
N VAL A 9 6.66 10.89 -13.16
CA VAL A 9 6.40 11.19 -11.75
C VAL A 9 6.34 9.86 -10.99
N THR A 10 7.18 9.74 -9.95
CA THR A 10 7.16 8.59 -9.04
C THR A 10 6.11 8.78 -7.95
N ASP A 11 5.66 7.66 -7.40
CA ASP A 11 4.81 7.66 -6.20
C ASP A 11 5.50 8.40 -5.03
N PRO A 12 4.74 9.01 -4.11
CA PRO A 12 5.28 9.64 -2.90
C PRO A 12 6.11 8.65 -2.07
N ALA A 13 7.13 9.19 -1.37
CA ALA A 13 8.06 8.37 -0.59
C ALA A 13 7.32 7.43 0.37
N GLY A 14 7.48 6.12 0.17
CA GLY A 14 6.85 5.09 0.99
C GLY A 14 5.47 4.58 0.52
N CYS A 15 4.82 5.19 -0.47
CA CYS A 15 3.65 4.59 -1.14
C CYS A 15 4.16 3.43 -2.01
N GLN A 16 3.57 2.25 -1.85
CA GLN A 16 3.86 1.08 -2.70
C GLN A 16 2.68 0.80 -3.63
N CYS A 17 2.10 1.88 -4.13
CA CYS A 17 0.82 1.89 -4.80
C CYS A 17 0.92 1.25 -6.19
N GLY A 18 2.03 1.48 -6.88
CA GLY A 18 2.41 0.70 -8.08
C GLY A 18 2.57 -0.81 -7.86
N ASP A 19 3.11 -1.25 -6.71
CA ASP A 19 3.28 -2.69 -6.43
C ASP A 19 1.95 -3.38 -6.12
N VAL A 20 1.04 -2.67 -5.44
CA VAL A 20 -0.35 -3.12 -5.23
C VAL A 20 -1.07 -3.26 -6.57
N LEU A 21 -0.94 -2.29 -7.47
CA LEU A 21 -1.56 -2.37 -8.81
C LEU A 21 -1.03 -3.53 -9.64
N LYS A 22 0.27 -3.83 -9.54
CA LYS A 22 0.87 -4.99 -10.21
C LYS A 22 0.52 -6.33 -9.54
N GLY A 23 -0.17 -6.31 -8.39
CA GLY A 23 -0.51 -7.51 -7.62
C GLY A 23 0.69 -8.16 -6.93
N LEU A 24 1.84 -7.46 -6.84
CA LEU A 24 3.04 -7.97 -6.17
C LEU A 24 2.87 -8.00 -4.65
N ILE A 25 2.11 -7.05 -4.12
CA ILE A 25 1.75 -6.96 -2.71
C ILE A 25 0.25 -6.69 -2.54
N ARG A 26 -0.30 -7.10 -1.40
CA ARG A 26 -1.66 -6.73 -0.99
C ARG A 26 -1.66 -5.38 -0.26
N PRO A 27 -2.77 -4.63 -0.23
CA PRO A 27 -2.84 -3.33 0.47
C PRO A 27 -2.35 -3.38 1.92
N TRP A 28 -2.71 -4.43 2.68
CA TRP A 28 -2.27 -4.61 4.06
C TRP A 28 -0.78 -4.92 4.23
N GLN A 29 -0.08 -5.31 3.16
CA GLN A 29 1.37 -5.51 3.18
C GLN A 29 2.13 -4.18 2.97
N CYS A 30 1.44 -3.14 2.49
CA CYS A 30 2.00 -1.80 2.43
C CYS A 30 2.23 -1.26 3.85
N LYS A 31 3.41 -0.72 4.11
CA LYS A 31 3.78 -0.16 5.43
C LYS A 31 2.91 1.05 5.82
N GLN A 32 2.48 1.83 4.84
CA GLN A 32 1.70 3.05 5.09
C GLN A 32 0.20 2.80 5.25
N PHE A 33 -0.31 1.63 4.84
CA PHE A 33 -1.74 1.32 4.86
C PHE A 33 -2.30 1.34 6.29
N GLY A 34 -3.33 2.15 6.51
CA GLY A 34 -4.03 2.27 7.79
C GLY A 34 -3.27 3.01 8.90
N GLU A 35 -2.03 3.44 8.66
CA GLU A 35 -1.27 4.31 9.57
C GLU A 35 -1.27 5.74 9.06
N GLN A 36 -0.41 6.06 8.09
CA GLN A 36 -0.33 7.38 7.48
C GLN A 36 -1.26 7.51 6.27
N CYS A 37 -1.44 6.41 5.51
CA CYS A 37 -2.35 6.36 4.38
C CYS A 37 -3.73 5.94 4.89
N THR A 38 -4.64 6.90 4.96
CA THR A 38 -6.06 6.73 5.34
C THR A 38 -6.96 7.47 4.35
N PRO A 39 -8.29 7.26 4.35
CA PRO A 39 -9.19 8.05 3.50
C PRO A 39 -9.13 9.56 3.78
N GLN A 40 -8.84 9.97 5.02
CA GLN A 40 -8.67 11.37 5.41
C GLN A 40 -7.31 11.93 4.96
N THR A 41 -6.27 11.09 4.94
CA THR A 41 -4.91 11.43 4.52
C THR A 41 -4.43 10.48 3.43
N PRO A 42 -4.95 10.60 2.19
CA PRO A 42 -4.59 9.67 1.13
C PRO A 42 -3.20 10.00 0.57
N MET A 43 -2.31 9.00 0.54
CA MET A 43 -0.96 9.15 -0.04
C MET A 43 -0.90 8.80 -1.53
N GLY A 44 -1.90 8.12 -2.08
CA GLY A 44 -1.90 7.69 -3.47
C GLY A 44 -3.28 7.44 -4.03
N ALA A 45 -3.38 7.33 -5.36
CA ALA A 45 -4.65 7.25 -6.08
C ALA A 45 -5.54 6.07 -5.63
N LEU A 46 -4.93 4.96 -5.16
CA LEU A 46 -5.65 3.77 -4.70
C LEU A 46 -6.40 3.99 -3.38
N MET A 47 -6.04 5.02 -2.60
CA MET A 47 -6.76 5.40 -1.38
C MET A 47 -7.79 6.51 -1.64
N VAL A 48 -7.58 7.33 -2.67
CA VAL A 48 -8.51 8.41 -3.07
C VAL A 48 -9.72 7.85 -3.82
N SER A 49 -9.49 6.89 -4.72
CA SER A 49 -10.56 6.31 -5.53
C SER A 49 -11.39 5.32 -4.72
N SER A 50 -12.72 5.39 -4.84
CA SER A 50 -13.65 4.41 -4.26
C SER A 50 -13.47 3.01 -4.85
N GLU A 51 -12.98 2.91 -6.08
CA GLU A 51 -12.64 1.64 -6.74
C GLU A 51 -11.21 1.18 -6.42
N GLY A 52 -10.44 2.00 -5.71
CA GLY A 52 -9.06 1.71 -5.38
C GLY A 52 -8.95 0.55 -4.41
N ALA A 53 -8.00 -0.36 -4.66
CA ALA A 53 -7.79 -1.53 -3.81
C ALA A 53 -7.51 -1.14 -2.34
N CYS A 54 -6.80 -0.04 -2.09
CA CYS A 54 -6.53 0.42 -0.73
C CYS A 54 -7.81 0.95 -0.06
N ALA A 55 -8.60 1.79 -0.75
CA ALA A 55 -9.86 2.28 -0.22
C ALA A 55 -10.85 1.13 0.07
N ALA A 56 -10.98 0.17 -0.85
CA ALA A 56 -11.84 -1.00 -0.67
C ALA A 56 -11.43 -1.84 0.55
N TYR A 57 -10.13 -2.12 0.73
CA TYR A 57 -9.65 -2.82 1.92
C TYR A 57 -9.90 -2.04 3.20
N TYR A 58 -9.76 -0.71 3.18
CA TYR A 58 -10.02 0.12 4.34
C TYR A 58 -11.52 0.13 4.72
N GLN A 59 -12.41 0.11 3.72
CA GLN A 59 -13.85 0.22 3.94
C GLN A 59 -14.53 -1.10 4.29
N TYR A 60 -14.07 -2.22 3.71
CA TYR A 60 -14.74 -3.51 3.80
C TYR A 60 -13.99 -4.56 4.63
N SER A 61 -12.79 -4.26 5.13
CA SER A 61 -12.02 -5.19 5.96
C SER A 61 -11.72 -4.59 7.34
N ASP A 62 -11.44 -5.46 8.31
CA ASP A 62 -10.95 -5.02 9.62
C ASP A 62 -9.48 -4.56 9.50
N VAL A 63 -9.28 -3.25 9.52
CA VAL A 63 -7.95 -2.64 9.42
C VAL A 63 -7.04 -3.05 10.58
N GLN A 64 -7.57 -3.29 11.77
CA GLN A 64 -6.76 -3.71 12.92
C GLN A 64 -6.26 -5.14 12.75
N GLU A 65 -7.13 -6.05 12.31
CA GLU A 65 -6.75 -7.43 12.00
C GLU A 65 -5.68 -7.47 10.90
N LEU A 66 -5.82 -6.65 9.86
CA LEU A 66 -4.87 -6.55 8.76
C LEU A 66 -3.49 -6.05 9.23
N LYS A 67 -3.44 -5.10 10.17
CA LYS A 67 -2.19 -4.63 10.77
C LYS A 67 -1.50 -5.71 11.59
N ILE A 68 -2.26 -6.50 12.36
CA ILE A 68 -1.72 -7.63 13.12
C ILE A 68 -1.14 -8.67 12.16
N LYS A 69 -1.86 -9.01 11.08
CA LYS A 69 -1.37 -9.91 10.02
C LYS A 69 -0.07 -9.41 9.39
N ARG A 70 0.05 -8.10 9.16
CA ARG A 70 1.29 -7.49 8.66
C ARG A 70 2.44 -7.67 9.65
N ALA A 71 2.22 -7.41 10.94
CA ALA A 71 3.24 -7.58 11.98
C ALA A 71 3.73 -9.03 12.05
N GLN A 72 2.82 -10.00 12.11
CA GLN A 72 3.13 -11.43 12.10
C GLN A 72 3.91 -11.85 10.84
N ALA A 73 3.52 -11.36 9.66
CA ALA A 73 4.22 -11.65 8.41
C ALA A 73 5.64 -11.05 8.36
N THR A 74 5.88 -9.97 9.11
CA THR A 74 7.20 -9.33 9.21
C THR A 74 8.10 -10.11 10.17
N GLU A 75 7.56 -10.59 11.30
CA GLU A 75 8.26 -11.46 12.25
C GLU A 75 8.63 -12.82 11.65
N ALA A 76 7.72 -13.44 10.88
CA ALA A 76 7.99 -14.70 10.19
C ALA A 76 9.17 -14.60 9.21
N LYS A 77 9.33 -13.46 8.53
CA LYS A 77 10.48 -13.21 7.64
C LYS A 77 11.79 -13.00 8.40
N SER A 78 11.75 -12.45 9.61
CA SER A 78 12.94 -12.27 10.46
C SER A 78 13.52 -13.61 10.91
N ASN A 79 12.68 -14.58 11.26
CA ASN A 79 13.13 -15.90 11.73
C ASN A 79 13.60 -16.83 10.60
N GLN A 80 13.25 -16.54 9.34
CA GLN A 80 13.71 -17.30 8.18
C GLN A 80 15.16 -16.94 7.75
N GLY A 81 15.66 -15.77 8.15
CA GLY A 81 17.00 -15.27 7.81
C GLY A 81 18.12 -15.70 8.76
N ALA A 82 17.81 -16.39 9.87
CA ALA A 82 18.79 -16.83 10.86
C ALA A 82 19.31 -18.27 10.64
N MET A 83 18.97 -18.90 9.50
CA MET A 83 19.35 -20.28 9.17
C MET A 83 20.08 -20.42 7.82
N VAL A 84 20.72 -19.34 7.37
CA VAL A 84 21.76 -19.34 6.33
C VAL A 84 22.99 -18.66 6.91
#